data_AF-A0A7C0TYZ9-F1
#
_entry.id   AF-A0A7C0TYZ9-F1
#
_cell.length_a   1.000
_cell.length_b   1.000
_cell.length_c   1.000
_cell.angle_alpha   90.00
_cell.angle_beta   90.00
_cell.angle_gamma   90.00
#
_symmetry.space_group_name_H-M   'P 1'
#
loop_
_entity.id
_entity.type
_entity.pdbx_description
1 polymer ?
#
loop_
_entity_poly.entity_id
_entity_poly.type
_entity_poly.pdbx_seq_one_letter_code
_entity_poly.pdbx_strand_id
1 'polypeptide(L)'
;LLPASTVVGSLAGGFLASLLLKVPLKWGLAISAGFGWYSLTGPLLATYSPIYGVTGFLANLTREILTIIFYPLAIKKVPKEKAIVMGGATTMDTTLPLMAKFGGTEITLLAFVHGFVLTAIAPFLIPLILQLL
;
A
#
# COMPACT_ATOMS: atom_id res chain seq x y z
N LEU A 1 9.56 -11.34 -5.50
CA LEU A 1 10.27 -10.28 -4.73
C LEU A 1 9.40 -9.05 -4.51
N LEU A 2 8.73 -8.50 -5.55
CA LEU A 2 7.97 -7.24 -5.43
C LEU A 2 7.01 -7.17 -4.23
N PRO A 3 6.13 -8.17 -3.95
CA PRO A 3 5.21 -8.06 -2.81
C PRO A 3 5.95 -7.96 -1.47
N ALA A 4 6.99 -8.77 -1.28
CA ALA A 4 7.80 -8.74 -0.06
C ALA A 4 8.49 -7.38 0.13
N SER A 5 9.07 -6.81 -0.94
CA SER A 5 9.65 -5.47 -0.90
C SER A 5 8.63 -4.40 -0.55
N THR A 6 7.40 -4.51 -1.08
CA THR A 6 6.30 -3.60 -0.73
C THR A 6 5.88 -3.72 0.72
N VAL A 7 5.77 -4.95 1.26
CA VAL A 7 5.43 -5.18 2.67
C VAL A 7 6.50 -4.54 3.56
N VAL A 8 7.77 -4.89 3.35
CA VAL A 8 8.88 -4.39 4.16
C VAL A 8 8.97 -2.87 4.07
N GLY A 9 8.92 -2.30 2.87
CA GLY A 9 8.99 -0.86 2.67
C GLY A 9 7.81 -0.10 3.28
N SER A 10 6.60 -0.64 3.17
CA SER A 10 5.40 -0.01 3.76
C SER A 10 5.47 -0.05 5.28
N LEU A 11 5.80 -1.19 5.89
CA LEU A 11 5.93 -1.32 7.34
C LEU A 11 7.08 -0.47 7.89
N ALA A 12 8.21 -0.38 7.19
CA ALA A 12 9.29 0.54 7.55
C ALA A 12 8.82 2.01 7.51
N GLY A 13 8.05 2.39 6.48
CA GLY A 13 7.42 3.71 6.41
C GLY A 13 6.45 3.98 7.57
N GLY A 14 5.61 2.99 7.92
CA GLY A 14 4.69 3.06 9.05
C GLY A 14 5.40 3.17 10.40
N PHE A 15 6.49 2.43 10.58
CA PHE A 15 7.38 2.53 11.74
C PHE A 15 7.98 3.93 11.87
N LEU A 16 8.58 4.46 10.78
CA LEU A 16 9.16 5.80 10.77
C LEU A 16 8.10 6.88 11.02
N ALA A 17 6.93 6.77 10.40
CA ALA A 17 5.81 7.70 10.62
C ALA A 17 5.33 7.67 12.08
N SER A 18 5.25 6.49 12.70
CA SER A 18 4.92 6.35 14.12
C SER A 18 5.91 7.08 15.02
N LEU A 19 7.22 6.94 14.75
CA LEU A 19 8.26 7.66 15.50
C LEU A 19 8.16 9.18 15.33
N LEU A 20 8.03 9.65 14.09
CA LEU A 20 7.99 11.08 13.76
C LEU A 20 6.74 11.78 14.31
N LEU A 21 5.59 11.13 14.21
CA LEU A 21 4.30 11.67 14.64
C LEU A 21 3.96 11.36 16.10
N LYS A 22 4.81 10.59 16.80
CA LYS A 22 4.61 10.13 18.18
C LYS A 22 3.28 9.39 18.37
N VAL A 23 2.89 8.60 17.37
CA VAL A 23 1.69 7.75 17.38
C VAL A 23 2.09 6.35 17.82
N PRO A 24 1.27 5.61 18.60
CA PRO A 24 1.60 4.25 19.01
C PRO A 24 1.94 3.35 17.81
N LEU A 25 2.99 2.53 17.95
CA LEU A 25 3.58 1.76 16.85
C LEU A 25 2.56 0.91 16.10
N LYS A 26 1.65 0.26 16.83
CA LYS A 26 0.60 -0.58 16.25
C LYS A 26 -0.23 0.14 15.19
N TRP A 27 -0.53 1.42 15.38
CA TRP A 27 -1.32 2.19 14.42
C TRP A 27 -0.52 2.58 13.20
N GLY A 28 0.74 2.99 13.36
CA GLY A 28 1.61 3.28 12.22
C GLY A 28 1.81 2.06 11.32
N LEU A 29 2.08 0.90 11.92
CA LEU A 29 2.21 -0.36 11.20
C LEU A 29 0.89 -0.80 10.55
N ALA A 30 -0.22 -0.80 11.29
CA ALA A 30 -1.52 -1.24 10.78
C ALA A 30 -2.05 -0.35 9.64
N ILE A 31 -1.87 0.97 9.73
CA ILE A 31 -2.20 1.91 8.64
C ILE A 31 -1.39 1.59 7.38
N SER A 32 -0.09 1.34 7.54
CA SER A 32 0.81 1.06 6.41
C SER A 32 0.63 -0.33 5.79
N ALA A 33 0.11 -1.30 6.57
CA ALA A 33 -0.23 -2.65 6.13
C ALA A 33 -1.47 -2.71 5.22
N GLY A 34 -2.16 -1.58 5.03
CA GLY A 34 -3.22 -1.43 4.03
C GLY A 34 -2.74 -1.45 2.58
N PHE A 35 -1.44 -1.21 2.35
CA PHE A 35 -0.80 -1.26 1.03
C PHE A 35 -1.49 -0.45 -0.07
N GLY A 36 -2.21 0.62 0.25
CA GLY A 36 -2.98 1.44 -0.70
C GLY A 36 -4.47 1.09 -0.77
N TRP A 37 -4.92 -0.04 -0.19
CA TRP A 37 -6.33 -0.43 -0.20
C TRP A 37 -7.13 0.33 0.86
N TYR A 38 -7.53 1.56 0.53
CA TYR A 38 -8.20 2.47 1.46
C TYR A 38 -9.62 2.00 1.86
N SER A 39 -10.36 1.34 0.95
CA SER A 39 -11.73 0.89 1.19
C SER A 39 -11.83 -0.31 2.14
N LEU A 40 -10.76 -1.09 2.31
CA LEU A 40 -10.62 -2.06 3.40
C LEU A 40 -10.06 -1.39 4.65
N THR A 41 -8.90 -0.72 4.49
CA THR A 41 -8.08 -0.29 5.64
C THR A 41 -8.83 0.68 6.55
N GLY A 42 -9.54 1.65 5.96
CA GLY A 42 -10.29 2.63 6.74
C GLY A 42 -11.37 2.01 7.62
N PRO A 43 -12.38 1.34 7.04
CA PRO A 43 -13.44 0.67 7.79
C PRO A 43 -12.91 -0.37 8.78
N LEU A 44 -11.91 -1.16 8.41
CA LEU A 44 -11.33 -2.17 9.29
C LEU A 44 -10.70 -1.53 10.54
N LEU A 45 -9.88 -0.50 10.37
CA LEU A 45 -9.27 0.21 11.50
C LEU A 45 -10.31 0.99 12.33
N ALA A 46 -11.38 1.49 11.70
CA ALA A 46 -12.46 2.17 12.40
C ALA A 46 -13.18 1.27 13.43
N THR A 47 -13.17 -0.05 13.23
CA THR A 47 -13.70 -1.00 14.23
C THR A 47 -12.89 -1.03 15.53
N TYR A 48 -11.61 -0.64 15.49
CA TYR A 48 -10.73 -0.55 16.66
C TYR A 48 -10.60 0.90 17.17
N SER A 49 -10.57 1.88 16.25
CA SER A 49 -10.55 3.30 16.59
C SER A 49 -11.01 4.14 15.39
N PRO A 50 -12.10 4.92 15.52
CA PRO A 50 -12.58 5.77 14.43
C PRO A 50 -11.53 6.76 13.88
N ILE A 51 -10.70 7.33 14.76
CA ILE A 51 -9.65 8.31 14.37
C ILE A 51 -8.61 7.64 13.46
N TYR A 52 -8.13 6.46 13.85
CA TYR A 52 -7.17 5.70 13.03
C TYR A 52 -7.82 5.05 11.81
N GLY A 53 -9.14 4.82 11.84
CA GLY A 53 -9.94 4.50 10.65
C GLY A 53 -9.87 5.57 9.58
N VAL A 54 -10.18 6.82 9.93
CA VAL A 54 -10.10 7.95 8.99
C VAL A 54 -8.65 8.18 8.54
N THR A 55 -7.68 8.07 9.45
CA THR A 55 -6.26 8.23 9.10
C THR A 55 -5.79 7.13 8.15
N GLY A 56 -6.19 5.89 8.40
CA GLY A 56 -5.91 4.74 7.54
C GLY A 56 -6.48 4.89 6.15
N PHE A 57 -7.74 5.32 6.04
CA PHE A 57 -8.39 5.65 4.77
C PHE A 57 -7.58 6.71 4.01
N LEU A 58 -7.32 7.86 4.64
CA LEU A 58 -6.65 8.99 3.99
C LEU A 58 -5.21 8.66 3.59
N ALA A 59 -4.46 7.96 4.42
CA ALA A 59 -3.08 7.58 4.11
C ALA A 59 -3.01 6.66 2.89
N ASN A 60 -3.90 5.65 2.82
CA ASN A 60 -3.92 4.69 1.71
C ASN A 60 -4.47 5.32 0.42
N LEU A 61 -5.49 6.18 0.53
CA LEU A 61 -6.00 6.97 -0.61
C LEU A 61 -4.91 7.90 -1.15
N THR A 62 -4.18 8.57 -0.25
CA THR A 62 -3.07 9.45 -0.63
C THR A 62 -1.99 8.65 -1.36
N ARG A 63 -1.62 7.46 -0.87
CA ARG A 63 -0.66 6.59 -1.58
C ARG A 63 -1.12 6.24 -3.00
N GLU A 64 -2.41 5.93 -3.18
CA GLU A 64 -2.96 5.63 -4.50
C GLU A 64 -2.85 6.84 -5.45
N ILE A 65 -3.28 8.02 -4.99
CA ILE A 65 -3.19 9.28 -5.75
C ILE A 65 -1.72 9.61 -6.10
N LEU A 66 -0.82 9.50 -5.13
CA LEU A 66 0.62 9.71 -5.35
C LEU A 66 1.17 8.70 -6.37
N THR A 67 0.70 7.46 -6.37
CA THR A 67 1.11 6.48 -7.39
C THR A 67 0.67 6.92 -8.77
N ILE A 68 -0.58 7.33 -8.94
CA ILE A 68 -1.12 7.80 -10.22
C ILE A 68 -0.31 8.97 -10.77
N ILE A 69 0.05 9.93 -9.91
CA ILE A 69 0.79 11.14 -10.29
C ILE A 69 2.27 10.83 -10.57
N PHE A 70 2.92 10.07 -9.69
CA PHE A 70 4.39 9.94 -9.69
C PHE A 70 4.89 8.72 -10.44
N TYR A 71 4.10 7.67 -10.66
CA TYR A 71 4.56 6.49 -11.39
C TYR A 71 5.09 6.81 -12.81
N PRO A 72 4.41 7.64 -13.65
CA PRO A 72 4.93 8.03 -14.96
C PRO A 72 6.26 8.79 -14.91
N LEU A 73 6.54 9.47 -13.79
CA LEU A 73 7.79 10.18 -13.57
C LEU A 73 8.88 9.24 -13.07
N ALA A 74 8.54 8.32 -12.17
CA ALA A 74 9.46 7.35 -11.59
C ALA A 74 10.05 6.43 -12.66
N ILE A 75 9.23 5.94 -13.60
CA ILE A 75 9.68 5.04 -14.66
C ILE A 75 10.66 5.67 -15.68
N LYS A 76 10.89 6.99 -15.61
CA LYS A 76 11.95 7.65 -16.39
C LYS A 76 13.35 7.41 -15.80
N LYS A 77 13.42 7.05 -14.52
CA LYS A 77 14.69 6.86 -13.77
C LYS A 77 14.84 5.47 -13.18
N VAL A 78 13.74 4.73 -13.02
CA VAL A 78 13.69 3.41 -12.39
C VAL A 78 13.07 2.41 -13.38
N PRO A 79 13.54 1.16 -13.44
CA PRO A 79 12.89 0.11 -14.24
C PRO A 79 11.40 -0.02 -13.91
N LYS A 80 10.57 -0.19 -14.94
CA LYS A 80 9.10 -0.20 -14.82
C LYS A 80 8.61 -1.29 -13.88
N GLU A 81 9.23 -2.46 -13.97
CA GLU A 81 8.99 -3.64 -13.13
C GLU A 81 9.16 -3.32 -11.65
N LYS A 82 10.20 -2.53 -11.32
CA LYS A 82 10.50 -2.14 -9.94
C LYS A 82 9.55 -1.05 -9.44
N ALA A 83 9.13 -0.14 -10.31
CA ALA A 83 8.24 0.96 -9.95
C ALA A 83 6.82 0.51 -9.56
N ILE A 84 6.41 -0.72 -9.92
CA ILE A 84 5.11 -1.32 -9.53
C ILE A 84 4.86 -1.22 -8.01
N VAL A 85 5.90 -1.39 -7.18
CA VAL A 85 5.76 -1.39 -5.70
C VAL A 85 5.15 -0.10 -5.14
N MET A 86 5.20 1.01 -5.88
CA MET A 86 4.56 2.27 -5.49
C MET A 86 3.07 2.08 -5.23
N GLY A 87 2.35 1.39 -6.12
CA GLY A 87 0.89 1.21 -6.03
C GLY A 87 0.45 0.27 -4.93
N GLY A 88 1.27 -0.69 -4.53
CA GLY A 88 0.88 -1.67 -3.53
C GLY A 88 -0.27 -2.57 -4.00
N ALA A 89 -1.29 -2.78 -3.17
CA ALA A 89 -2.44 -3.61 -3.49
C ALA A 89 -3.20 -3.11 -4.73
N THR A 90 -3.19 -1.79 -4.97
CA THR A 90 -3.96 -1.15 -6.04
C THR A 90 -3.42 -1.44 -7.44
N THR A 91 -2.28 -2.12 -7.55
CA THR A 91 -1.68 -2.48 -8.85
C THR A 91 -2.46 -3.58 -9.57
N MET A 92 -3.39 -4.26 -8.90
CA MET A 92 -4.28 -5.23 -9.52
C MET A 92 -5.58 -4.63 -10.07
N ASP A 93 -5.95 -3.41 -9.68
CA ASP A 93 -7.23 -2.79 -10.01
C ASP A 93 -7.11 -1.30 -10.41
N THR A 94 -7.18 -0.35 -9.48
CA THR A 94 -7.34 1.08 -9.77
C THR A 94 -6.11 1.67 -10.48
N THR A 95 -4.92 1.16 -10.19
CA THR A 95 -3.68 1.57 -10.88
C THR A 95 -3.26 0.60 -11.97
N LEU A 96 -3.96 -0.51 -12.19
CA LEU A 96 -3.64 -1.47 -13.26
C LEU A 96 -3.67 -0.84 -14.67
N PRO A 97 -4.65 0.02 -15.05
CA PRO A 97 -4.63 0.70 -16.34
C PRO A 97 -3.39 1.58 -16.55
N LEU A 98 -2.83 2.14 -15.47
CA LEU A 98 -1.58 2.91 -15.52
C LEU A 98 -0.40 2.00 -15.83
N MET A 99 -0.31 0.84 -15.17
CA MET A 99 0.73 -0.16 -15.43
C MET A 99 0.66 -0.66 -16.88
N ALA A 100 -0.54 -0.93 -17.38
CA ALA A 100 -0.76 -1.34 -18.76
C ALA A 100 -0.34 -0.26 -19.77
N LYS A 101 -0.75 0.99 -19.53
CA LYS A 101 -0.44 2.12 -20.42
C LYS A 101 1.06 2.33 -20.60
N PHE A 102 1.83 2.23 -19.53
CA PHE A 102 3.28 2.55 -19.56
C PHE A 102 4.19 1.33 -19.70
N GLY A 103 3.71 0.14 -19.35
CA GLY A 103 4.49 -1.10 -19.28
C GLY A 103 4.09 -2.20 -20.25
N GLY A 104 2.93 -2.12 -20.89
CA GLY A 104 2.44 -3.18 -21.79
C GLY A 104 2.03 -4.46 -21.04
N THR A 105 1.78 -5.54 -21.79
CA THR A 105 1.15 -6.76 -21.28
C THR A 105 1.95 -7.45 -20.18
N GLU A 106 3.28 -7.53 -20.31
CA GLU A 106 4.14 -8.21 -19.34
C GLU A 106 4.10 -7.52 -17.96
N ILE A 107 4.26 -6.20 -17.93
CA ILE A 107 4.18 -5.39 -16.70
C ILE A 107 2.77 -5.43 -16.10
N THR A 108 1.73 -5.50 -16.95
CA THR A 108 0.34 -5.62 -16.50
C THR A 108 0.13 -6.90 -15.70
N LEU A 109 0.61 -8.04 -16.22
CA LEU A 109 0.49 -9.32 -15.52
C LEU A 109 1.27 -9.31 -14.20
N LEU A 110 2.49 -8.74 -14.22
CA LEU A 110 3.33 -8.61 -13.02
C LEU A 110 2.66 -7.73 -11.95
N ALA A 111 2.05 -6.62 -12.37
CA ALA A 111 1.31 -5.69 -11.50
C ALA A 111 0.06 -6.34 -10.91
N PHE A 112 -0.67 -7.12 -11.70
CA PHE A 112 -1.83 -7.87 -11.23
C PHE A 112 -1.44 -8.86 -10.13
N VAL A 113 -0.44 -9.72 -10.38
CA VAL A 113 0.03 -10.70 -9.38
C VAL A 113 0.56 -10.00 -8.13
N HIS A 114 1.28 -8.89 -8.30
CA HIS A 114 1.78 -8.10 -7.18
C HIS A 114 0.65 -7.58 -6.27
N GLY A 115 -0.37 -6.95 -6.87
CA GLY A 115 -1.49 -6.38 -6.13
C GLY A 115 -2.34 -7.47 -5.49
N PHE A 116 -2.59 -8.57 -6.21
CA PHE A 116 -3.32 -9.73 -5.71
C PHE A 116 -2.72 -10.30 -4.42
N VAL A 117 -1.40 -10.50 -4.39
CA VAL A 117 -0.71 -11.01 -3.21
C VAL A 117 -0.86 -10.06 -2.02
N LEU A 118 -0.71 -8.75 -2.24
CA LEU A 118 -0.84 -7.76 -1.16
C LEU A 118 -2.28 -7.66 -0.63
N THR A 119 -3.26 -7.72 -1.54
CA THR A 119 -4.69 -7.77 -1.21
C THR A 119 -5.03 -9.02 -0.39
N ALA A 120 -4.42 -10.17 -0.68
CA ALA A 120 -4.60 -11.38 0.11
C ALA A 120 -3.97 -11.28 1.51
N ILE A 121 -2.87 -10.53 1.67
CA ILE A 121 -2.15 -10.39 2.94
C ILE A 121 -2.82 -9.36 3.87
N ALA A 122 -3.28 -8.22 3.35
CA ALA A 122 -3.72 -7.08 4.17
C ALA A 122 -4.82 -7.40 5.21
N PRO A 123 -5.89 -8.15 4.89
CA PRO A 123 -6.96 -8.47 5.86
C PRO A 123 -6.48 -9.26 7.08
N PHE A 124 -5.39 -10.02 6.95
CA PHE A 124 -4.83 -10.82 8.04
C PHE A 124 -3.73 -10.06 8.78
N LEU A 125 -2.88 -9.33 8.05
CA LEU A 125 -1.75 -8.63 8.64
C LEU A 125 -2.20 -7.45 9.52
N ILE A 126 -3.24 -6.71 9.12
CA ILE A 126 -3.74 -5.56 9.88
C ILE A 126 -4.23 -6.00 11.28
N PRO A 127 -5.16 -6.96 11.44
CA PRO A 127 -5.59 -7.42 12.76
C PRO A 127 -4.45 -8.05 13.56
N LEU A 128 -3.57 -8.82 12.92
CA LEU A 128 -2.42 -9.45 13.58
C LEU A 128 -1.52 -8.40 14.25
N ILE A 129 -1.20 -7.30 13.55
CA ILE A 129 -0.42 -6.19 14.10
C ILE A 129 -1.14 -5.56 15.30
N LEU A 130 -2.45 -5.32 15.20
CA LEU A 130 -3.23 -4.65 16.24
C LEU A 130 -3.46 -5.52 17.50
N GLN A 131 -3.42 -6.84 17.36
CA GLN A 131 -3.59 -7.77 18.47
C GLN A 131 -2.28 -8.06 19.21
N LEU A 132 -1.14 -8.05 18.51
CA LEU A 132 0.16 -8.35 19.08
C LEU A 132 0.88 -7.14 19.70
N LEU A 133 0.44 -5.91 19.40
CA LEU A 133 1.02 -4.64 19.85
C LEU A 133 -0.02 -3.72 20.50
#